data_AF-A0A077WTN0-F1
#
_entry.id   AF-A0A077WTN0-F1
#
_cell.length_a   1.000
_cell.length_b   1.000
_cell.length_c   1.000
_cell.angle_alpha   90.00
_cell.angle_beta   90.00
_cell.angle_gamma   90.00
#
_symmetry.space_group_name_H-M   'P 1'
#
loop_
_entity.id
_entity.type
_entity.pdbx_description
1 polymer ?
#
loop_
_entity_poly.entity_id
_entity_poly.type
_entity_poly.pdbx_seq_one_letter_code
_entity_poly.pdbx_strand_id
1 'polypeptide(L)'
;MRTATPAFIAIDALCLVATCLVTIQAFRNPKKLRTSLVIYAILSLPCCIVNTLAFEDIIADRWNSLAYLISTAITMTIRIYLVMDIGLRLQTRPGWFHGLAYTGMAFLIGSCICIVVQLGILGAHPEDQYPYRPVFITGVCLAIVSSMCAYLFAFLPLIRSIRASAYGIWFLTLETSWSTVYGTIYLWFFIVNTWEWYFDIMLLMDYAMRFILCLMNAWPPPQQVIDTLSSHLHGKSNKDHTSSQINIATVPQRLE
;
A
#
# COMPACT_ATOMS: atom_id res chain seq x y z
N MET A 1 -14.54 -25.22 17.08
CA MET A 1 -13.18 -24.82 16.69
C MET A 1 -13.12 -24.82 15.17
N ARG A 2 -13.03 -23.63 14.56
CA ARG A 2 -12.84 -23.52 13.11
C ARG A 2 -11.44 -24.06 12.77
N THR A 3 -11.29 -24.84 11.72
CA THR A 3 -10.03 -25.55 11.41
C THR A 3 -8.87 -24.62 11.01
N ALA A 4 -9.11 -23.32 10.85
CA ALA A 4 -8.11 -22.35 10.40
C ALA A 4 -7.46 -21.52 11.52
N THR A 5 -7.82 -21.71 12.80
CA THR A 5 -7.22 -21.00 13.96
C THR A 5 -5.68 -20.95 13.92
N PRO A 6 -4.96 -22.04 13.59
CA PRO A 6 -3.49 -22.01 13.56
C PRO A 6 -2.95 -21.01 12.53
N ALA A 7 -3.65 -20.80 11.41
CA ALA A 7 -3.24 -19.85 10.38
C ALA A 7 -3.39 -18.39 10.87
N PHE A 8 -4.48 -18.06 11.57
CA PHE A 8 -4.69 -16.74 12.16
C PHE A 8 -3.60 -16.40 13.17
N ILE A 9 -3.31 -17.33 14.09
CA ILE A 9 -2.24 -17.16 15.09
C ILE A 9 -0.87 -17.01 14.42
N ALA A 10 -0.60 -17.78 13.36
CA ALA A 10 0.66 -17.68 12.62
C ALA A 10 0.82 -16.31 11.94
N ILE A 11 -0.26 -15.74 11.40
CA ILE A 11 -0.24 -14.40 10.83
C ILE A 11 -0.06 -13.34 11.92
N ASP A 12 -0.74 -13.44 13.06
CA ASP A 12 -0.51 -12.51 14.18
C ASP A 12 0.96 -12.50 14.64
N ALA A 13 1.57 -13.69 14.75
CA ALA A 13 2.99 -13.82 15.06
C ALA A 13 3.87 -13.18 13.99
N LEU A 14 3.56 -13.38 12.71
CA LEU A 14 4.27 -12.74 11.60
C LEU A 14 4.12 -11.21 11.64
N CYS A 15 2.93 -10.70 11.88
CA CYS A 15 2.62 -9.27 12.00
C CYS A 15 3.38 -8.64 13.17
N LEU A 16 3.46 -9.33 14.30
CA LEU A 16 4.24 -8.90 15.46
C LEU A 16 5.74 -8.81 15.13
N VAL A 17 6.31 -9.89 14.58
CA VAL A 17 7.72 -9.93 14.16
C VAL A 17 8.00 -8.83 13.14
N ALA A 18 7.11 -8.67 12.15
CA ALA A 18 7.22 -7.62 11.15
C ALA A 18 7.21 -6.22 11.78
N THR A 19 6.30 -5.97 12.72
CA THR A 19 6.24 -4.70 13.47
C THR A 19 7.56 -4.43 14.19
N CYS A 20 8.10 -5.43 14.90
CA CYS A 20 9.38 -5.30 15.60
C CYS A 20 10.53 -4.98 14.63
N LEU A 21 10.63 -5.71 13.52
CA LEU A 21 11.70 -5.50 12.55
C LEU A 21 11.63 -4.13 11.85
N VAL A 22 10.43 -3.72 11.41
CA VAL A 22 10.21 -2.39 10.81
C VAL A 22 10.55 -1.28 11.82
N THR A 23 10.17 -1.47 13.08
CA THR A 23 10.46 -0.52 14.18
C THR A 23 11.97 -0.41 14.45
N ILE A 24 12.67 -1.55 14.59
CA ILE A 24 14.13 -1.57 14.76
C ILE A 24 14.81 -0.86 13.59
N GLN A 25 14.36 -1.14 12.36
CA GLN A 25 14.95 -0.55 11.16
C GLN A 25 14.69 0.97 11.05
N ALA A 26 13.51 1.44 11.47
CA ALA A 26 13.18 2.84 11.55
C ALA A 26 14.02 3.58 12.60
N PHE A 27 14.25 2.98 13.77
CA PHE A 27 15.13 3.56 14.79
C PHE A 27 16.60 3.60 14.34
N ARG A 28 17.07 2.56 13.62
CA ARG A 28 18.44 2.52 13.10
C ARG A 28 18.71 3.56 12.03
N ASN A 29 17.76 3.81 11.12
CA ASN A 29 17.87 4.96 10.24
C ASN A 29 16.50 5.63 10.05
N PRO A 30 16.25 6.73 10.79
CA PRO A 30 14.97 7.41 10.78
C PRO A 30 14.80 8.17 9.46
N LYS A 31 14.02 7.58 8.55
CA LYS A 31 13.54 8.24 7.33
C LYS A 31 12.03 8.39 7.43
N LYS A 32 11.49 9.48 6.89
CA LYS A 32 10.03 9.76 6.90
C LYS A 32 9.20 8.55 6.47
N LEU A 33 9.58 7.90 5.37
CA LEU A 33 8.92 6.68 4.88
C LEU A 33 8.90 5.57 5.95
N ARG A 34 10.02 5.32 6.62
CA ARG A 34 10.11 4.27 7.65
C ARG A 34 9.29 4.61 8.89
N THR A 35 9.26 5.89 9.28
CA THR A 35 8.39 6.35 10.37
C THR A 35 6.92 6.14 10.02
N SER A 36 6.51 6.43 8.77
CA SER A 36 5.15 6.14 8.30
C SER A 36 4.84 4.64 8.30
N LEU A 37 5.79 3.78 7.92
CA LEU A 37 5.63 2.31 8.00
C LEU A 37 5.47 1.81 9.44
N VAL A 38 6.18 2.41 10.41
CA VAL A 38 6.01 2.07 11.83
C VAL A 38 4.62 2.44 12.32
N ILE A 39 4.14 3.65 12.00
CA ILE A 39 2.78 4.06 12.36
C ILE A 39 1.76 3.09 11.76
N TYR A 40 1.95 2.72 10.50
CA TYR A 40 1.10 1.76 9.80
C TYR A 40 1.08 0.39 10.50
N ALA A 41 2.26 -0.14 10.87
CA ALA A 41 2.41 -1.41 11.56
C ALA A 41 1.75 -1.40 12.96
N ILE A 42 1.99 -0.35 13.75
CA ILE A 42 1.41 -0.19 15.10
C ILE A 42 -0.11 -0.09 15.05
N LEU A 43 -0.67 0.58 14.04
CA LEU A 43 -2.13 0.69 13.88
C LEU A 43 -2.77 -0.59 13.34
N SER A 44 -2.06 -1.36 12.51
CA SER A 44 -2.60 -2.56 11.87
C SER A 44 -2.50 -3.80 12.75
N LEU A 45 -1.51 -3.88 13.65
CA LEU A 45 -1.30 -5.04 14.52
C LEU A 45 -2.48 -5.32 15.47
N PRO A 46 -3.03 -4.33 16.21
CA PRO A 46 -4.21 -4.56 17.05
C PRO A 46 -5.41 -5.03 16.24
N CYS A 47 -5.59 -4.51 15.02
CA CYS A 47 -6.69 -4.93 14.16
C CYS A 47 -6.54 -6.38 13.68
N CYS A 48 -5.32 -6.82 13.41
CA CYS A 48 -5.03 -8.22 13.09
C CYS A 48 -5.43 -9.16 14.26
N ILE A 49 -5.08 -8.77 15.49
CA ILE A 49 -5.46 -9.51 16.70
C ILE A 49 -6.98 -9.51 16.88
N VAL A 50 -7.65 -8.37 16.70
CA VAL A 50 -9.11 -8.26 16.74
C VAL A 50 -9.76 -9.19 15.72
N ASN A 51 -9.20 -9.30 14.50
CA ASN A 51 -9.67 -10.23 13.49
C ASN A 51 -9.56 -11.70 13.93
N THR A 52 -8.45 -12.09 14.57
CA THR A 52 -8.30 -13.43 15.15
C THR A 52 -9.30 -13.68 16.28
N LEU A 53 -9.51 -12.71 17.16
CA LEU A 53 -10.49 -12.83 18.26
C LEU A 53 -11.92 -12.94 17.74
N ALA A 54 -12.26 -12.23 16.66
CA ALA A 54 -13.57 -12.31 16.01
C ALA A 54 -13.75 -13.68 15.34
N PHE A 55 -12.73 -14.18 14.64
CA PHE A 55 -12.77 -15.50 14.01
C PHE A 55 -12.96 -16.65 15.01
N GLU A 56 -12.40 -16.54 16.22
CA GLU A 56 -12.60 -17.47 17.33
C GLU A 56 -13.91 -17.26 18.10
N ASP A 57 -14.79 -16.36 17.60
CA ASP A 57 -16.07 -16.01 18.21
C ASP A 57 -15.92 -15.47 19.66
N ILE A 58 -14.75 -14.91 20.02
CA ILE A 58 -14.46 -14.33 21.35
C ILE A 58 -15.05 -12.92 21.47
N ILE A 59 -15.06 -12.18 20.37
CA ILE A 59 -15.65 -10.84 20.27
C ILE A 59 -16.63 -10.81 19.09
N ALA A 60 -17.58 -9.87 19.12
CA ALA A 60 -18.50 -9.69 18.00
C ALA A 60 -17.79 -9.15 16.74
N ASP A 61 -18.15 -9.68 15.57
CA ASP A 61 -17.61 -9.29 14.26
C ASP A 61 -17.74 -7.79 13.95
N ARG A 62 -18.73 -7.11 14.56
CA ARG A 62 -18.87 -5.66 14.48
C ARG A 62 -17.60 -4.94 14.92
N TRP A 63 -16.92 -5.41 15.97
CA TRP A 63 -15.66 -4.81 16.43
C TRP A 63 -14.53 -5.02 15.45
N ASN A 64 -14.50 -6.15 14.74
CA ASN A 64 -13.56 -6.42 13.66
C ASN A 64 -13.78 -5.45 12.49
N SER A 65 -15.02 -5.32 12.05
CA SER A 65 -15.43 -4.36 11.02
C SER A 65 -15.05 -2.92 11.37
N LEU A 66 -15.32 -2.48 12.62
CA LEU A 66 -14.97 -1.13 13.09
C LEU A 66 -13.45 -0.93 13.15
N ALA A 67 -12.71 -1.88 13.73
CA ALA A 67 -11.26 -1.81 13.82
C ALA A 67 -10.61 -1.71 12.44
N TYR A 68 -11.08 -2.53 11.49
CA TYR A 68 -10.64 -2.49 10.10
C TYR A 68 -10.92 -1.15 9.42
N LEU A 69 -12.15 -0.62 9.52
CA LEU A 69 -12.55 0.64 8.87
C LEU A 69 -11.78 1.83 9.42
N ILE A 70 -11.62 1.92 10.75
CA ILE A 70 -10.88 3.00 11.41
C ILE A 70 -9.39 2.94 11.01
N SER A 71 -8.77 1.76 11.11
CA SER A 71 -7.37 1.59 10.74
C SER A 71 -7.14 1.89 9.26
N THR A 72 -8.03 1.44 8.39
CA THR A 72 -7.97 1.73 6.95
C THR A 72 -8.12 3.22 6.65
N ALA A 73 -9.02 3.95 7.33
CA ALA A 73 -9.14 5.40 7.15
C ALA A 73 -7.85 6.16 7.50
N ILE A 74 -7.24 5.82 8.65
CA ILE A 74 -6.01 6.47 9.12
C ILE A 74 -4.85 6.14 8.17
N THR A 75 -4.70 4.87 7.82
CA THR A 75 -3.60 4.41 6.98
C THR A 75 -3.70 4.94 5.55
N MET A 76 -4.90 5.03 4.97
CA MET A 76 -5.13 5.70 3.70
C MET A 76 -4.71 7.17 3.77
N THR A 77 -5.13 7.90 4.82
CA THR A 77 -4.77 9.31 5.06
C THR A 77 -3.25 9.52 5.03
N ILE A 78 -2.51 8.66 5.73
CA ILE A 78 -1.03 8.71 5.79
C ILE A 78 -0.42 8.41 4.42
N ARG A 79 -0.92 7.41 3.69
CA ARG A 79 -0.39 7.01 2.37
C ARG A 79 -0.44 8.16 1.38
N ILE A 80 -1.50 8.95 1.39
CA ILE A 80 -1.66 10.10 0.48
C ILE A 80 -0.66 11.19 0.81
N TYR A 81 -0.52 11.53 2.10
CA TYR A 81 0.43 12.54 2.53
C TYR A 81 1.84 12.17 2.03
N LEU A 82 2.18 10.89 2.12
CA LEU A 82 3.45 10.37 1.67
C LEU A 82 3.60 10.41 0.14
N VAL A 83 2.59 9.99 -0.63
CA VAL A 83 2.64 10.03 -2.10
C VAL A 83 2.68 11.48 -2.62
N MET A 84 1.96 12.40 -1.99
CA MET A 84 1.99 13.82 -2.33
C MET A 84 3.35 14.45 -2.00
N ASP A 85 3.93 14.18 -0.82
CA ASP A 85 5.29 14.69 -0.46
C ASP A 85 6.35 14.14 -1.44
N ILE A 86 6.26 12.86 -1.82
CA ILE A 86 7.18 12.25 -2.80
C ILE A 86 6.96 12.85 -4.20
N GLY A 87 5.72 12.93 -4.66
CA GLY A 87 5.38 13.43 -5.99
C GLY A 87 5.77 14.91 -6.17
N LEU A 88 5.56 15.75 -5.14
CA LEU A 88 6.01 17.14 -5.14
C LEU A 88 7.53 17.27 -5.22
N ARG A 89 8.29 16.38 -4.55
CA ARG A 89 9.76 16.39 -4.59
C ARG A 89 10.33 15.89 -5.91
N LEU A 90 9.64 14.96 -6.57
CA LEU A 90 10.09 14.36 -7.84
C LEU A 90 9.73 15.21 -9.07
N GLN A 91 8.77 16.12 -8.98
CA GLN A 91 8.32 16.91 -10.12
C GLN A 91 9.00 18.28 -10.18
N THR A 92 9.76 18.48 -11.26
CA THR A 92 10.46 19.74 -11.57
C THR A 92 9.69 20.66 -12.52
N ARG A 93 8.49 20.27 -13.01
CA ARG A 93 7.71 21.09 -13.96
C ARG A 93 6.18 21.00 -13.78
N PRO A 94 5.44 22.12 -13.91
CA PRO A 94 3.98 22.12 -13.99
C PRO A 94 3.51 21.51 -15.32
N GLY A 95 2.45 20.69 -15.29
CA GLY A 95 1.89 20.01 -16.47
C GLY A 95 0.75 19.05 -16.14
N TRP A 96 0.22 18.34 -17.16
CA TRP A 96 -0.91 17.37 -17.11
C TRP A 96 -0.88 16.38 -15.94
N PHE A 97 0.29 16.12 -15.37
CA PHE A 97 0.48 15.30 -14.17
C PHE A 97 -0.33 15.79 -12.97
N HIS A 98 -0.56 17.10 -12.83
CA HIS A 98 -1.39 17.63 -11.75
C HIS A 98 -2.84 17.12 -11.86
N GLY A 99 -3.34 16.89 -13.08
CA GLY A 99 -4.66 16.29 -13.29
C GLY A 99 -4.77 14.90 -12.66
N LEU A 100 -3.75 14.04 -12.80
CA LEU A 100 -3.71 12.72 -12.16
C LEU A 100 -3.72 12.83 -10.63
N ALA A 101 -2.99 13.80 -10.06
CA ALA A 101 -3.01 14.03 -8.61
C ALA A 101 -4.40 14.45 -8.14
N TYR A 102 -5.07 15.40 -8.82
CA TYR A 102 -6.42 15.84 -8.46
C TYR A 102 -7.45 14.72 -8.62
N THR A 103 -7.39 13.96 -9.70
CA THR A 103 -8.25 12.78 -9.90
C THR A 103 -8.04 11.77 -8.78
N GLY A 104 -6.79 11.43 -8.46
CA GLY A 104 -6.46 10.52 -7.36
C GLY A 104 -7.00 10.99 -6.01
N MET A 105 -6.89 12.30 -5.72
CA MET A 105 -7.43 12.91 -4.50
C MET A 105 -8.96 12.87 -4.47
N ALA A 106 -9.65 13.11 -5.59
CA ALA A 106 -11.11 13.05 -5.66
C ALA A 106 -11.64 11.63 -5.37
N PHE A 107 -11.03 10.62 -6.01
CA PHE A 107 -11.37 9.21 -5.76
C PHE A 107 -11.13 8.80 -4.31
N LEU A 108 -10.02 9.25 -3.74
CA LEU A 108 -9.73 9.01 -2.35
C LEU A 108 -10.77 9.63 -1.42
N ILE A 109 -11.11 10.92 -1.61
CA ILE A 109 -12.13 11.59 -0.78
C ILE A 109 -13.43 10.79 -0.85
N GLY A 110 -13.82 10.30 -2.03
CA GLY A 110 -14.93 9.37 -2.19
C GLY A 110 -14.78 8.09 -1.36
N SER A 111 -13.61 7.44 -1.37
CA SER A 111 -13.33 6.29 -0.51
C SER A 111 -13.45 6.61 0.97
N CYS A 112 -12.95 7.76 1.42
CA CYS A 112 -13.08 8.20 2.82
C CYS A 112 -14.55 8.44 3.18
N ILE A 113 -15.34 9.04 2.29
CA ILE A 113 -16.79 9.20 2.47
C ILE A 113 -17.46 7.82 2.61
N CYS A 114 -17.12 6.84 1.76
CA CYS A 114 -17.62 5.48 1.88
C CYS A 114 -17.28 4.85 3.24
N ILE A 115 -16.09 5.10 3.79
CA ILE A 115 -15.71 4.62 5.14
C ILE A 115 -16.56 5.31 6.22
N VAL A 116 -16.70 6.64 6.16
CA VAL A 116 -17.49 7.40 7.13
C VAL A 116 -18.96 6.97 7.11
N VAL A 117 -19.53 6.76 5.92
CA VAL A 117 -20.90 6.23 5.77
C VAL A 117 -21.02 4.85 6.40
N GLN A 118 -20.05 3.95 6.19
CA GLN A 118 -20.09 2.62 6.80
C GLN A 118 -19.95 2.66 8.33
N LEU A 119 -19.09 3.53 8.87
CA LEU A 119 -19.01 3.76 10.30
C LEU A 119 -20.33 4.30 10.86
N GLY A 120 -21.01 5.18 10.11
CA GLY A 120 -22.34 5.69 10.46
C GLY A 120 -23.41 4.60 10.47
N ILE A 121 -23.45 3.75 9.43
CA ILE A 121 -24.40 2.62 9.35
C ILE A 121 -24.16 1.64 10.50
N LEU A 122 -22.92 1.17 10.67
CA LEU A 122 -22.56 0.27 11.78
C LEU A 122 -22.78 0.91 13.16
N GLY A 123 -22.74 2.24 13.25
CA GLY A 123 -23.03 2.99 14.48
C GLY A 123 -24.53 3.06 14.78
N ALA A 124 -25.36 3.31 13.76
CA ALA A 124 -26.81 3.47 13.87
C ALA A 124 -27.56 2.13 13.99
N HIS A 125 -27.03 1.07 13.39
CA HIS A 125 -27.60 -0.27 13.34
C HIS A 125 -26.69 -1.25 14.09
N PRO A 126 -26.78 -1.33 15.43
CA PRO A 126 -25.90 -2.20 16.23
C PRO A 126 -26.09 -3.70 15.95
N GLU A 127 -27.20 -4.09 15.34
CA GLU A 127 -27.47 -5.42 14.80
C GLU A 127 -26.59 -5.80 13.60
N ASP A 128 -26.10 -4.81 12.85
CA ASP A 128 -25.25 -5.06 11.69
C ASP A 128 -23.82 -5.41 12.14
N GLN A 129 -23.39 -6.61 11.78
CA GLN A 129 -22.06 -7.13 12.14
C GLN A 129 -20.99 -6.81 11.09
N TYR A 130 -21.41 -6.62 9.83
CA TYR A 130 -20.52 -6.45 8.70
C TYR A 130 -20.76 -5.13 7.98
N PRO A 131 -19.77 -4.61 7.25
CA PRO A 131 -19.93 -3.37 6.51
C PRO A 131 -20.93 -3.54 5.35
N TYR A 132 -21.72 -2.49 5.09
CA TYR A 132 -22.72 -2.53 4.03
C TYR A 132 -22.07 -2.73 2.65
N ARG A 133 -22.29 -3.92 2.06
CA ARG A 133 -21.55 -4.45 0.90
C ARG A 133 -21.43 -3.48 -0.29
N PRO A 134 -22.51 -2.83 -0.79
CA PRO A 134 -22.39 -1.91 -1.93
C PRO A 134 -21.46 -0.72 -1.64
N VAL A 135 -21.53 -0.18 -0.42
CA VAL A 135 -20.69 0.96 -0.02
C VAL A 135 -19.25 0.54 0.20
N PHE A 136 -19.02 -0.66 0.76
CA PHE A 136 -17.68 -1.23 0.89
C PHE A 136 -17.01 -1.44 -0.47
N ILE A 137 -17.68 -2.12 -1.41
CA ILE A 137 -17.17 -2.37 -2.77
C ILE A 137 -16.84 -1.06 -3.46
N THR A 138 -17.76 -0.09 -3.39
CA THR A 138 -17.55 1.24 -3.98
C THR A 138 -16.31 1.89 -3.38
N GLY A 139 -16.20 1.92 -2.05
CA GLY A 139 -15.03 2.48 -1.35
C GLY A 139 -13.71 1.86 -1.79
N VAL A 140 -13.63 0.52 -1.84
CA VAL A 140 -12.42 -0.19 -2.29
C VAL A 140 -12.10 0.12 -3.75
N CYS A 141 -13.08 0.14 -4.65
CA CYS A 141 -12.86 0.51 -6.05
C CYS A 141 -12.29 1.94 -6.18
N LEU A 142 -12.88 2.90 -5.46
CA LEU A 142 -12.38 4.27 -5.43
C LEU A 142 -10.95 4.34 -4.86
N ALA A 143 -10.65 3.59 -3.80
CA ALA A 143 -9.31 3.48 -3.22
C ALA A 143 -8.26 2.93 -4.21
N ILE A 144 -8.63 1.91 -4.98
CA ILE A 144 -7.77 1.32 -6.02
C ILE A 144 -7.48 2.36 -7.11
N VAL A 145 -8.52 3.01 -7.65
CA VAL A 145 -8.35 4.03 -8.69
C VAL A 145 -7.49 5.19 -8.18
N SER A 146 -7.72 5.64 -6.95
CA SER A 146 -6.88 6.66 -6.31
C SER A 146 -5.42 6.25 -6.22
N SER A 147 -5.16 5.03 -5.75
CA SER A 147 -3.79 4.49 -5.62
C SER A 147 -3.11 4.39 -6.99
N MET A 148 -3.82 4.01 -8.04
CA MET A 148 -3.31 3.98 -9.41
C MET A 148 -2.98 5.37 -9.94
N CYS A 149 -3.84 6.36 -9.71
CA CYS A 149 -3.56 7.75 -10.09
C CYS A 149 -2.33 8.30 -9.37
N ALA A 150 -2.21 8.05 -8.07
CA ALA A 150 -1.11 8.51 -7.23
C ALA A 150 0.22 7.84 -7.63
N TYR A 151 0.16 6.55 -7.97
CA TYR A 151 1.27 5.78 -8.53
C TYR A 151 1.71 6.32 -9.89
N LEU A 152 0.78 6.50 -10.85
CA LEU A 152 1.10 7.06 -12.15
C LEU A 152 1.69 8.47 -12.02
N PHE A 153 1.15 9.29 -11.11
CA PHE A 153 1.66 10.62 -10.83
C PHE A 153 3.12 10.62 -10.33
N ALA A 154 3.45 9.73 -9.39
CA ALA A 154 4.78 9.63 -8.81
C ALA A 154 5.81 9.03 -9.78
N PHE A 155 5.41 8.05 -10.59
CA PHE A 155 6.34 7.22 -11.37
C PHE A 155 6.37 7.50 -12.89
N LEU A 156 5.36 8.14 -13.49
CA LEU A 156 5.46 8.53 -14.92
C LEU A 156 6.71 9.36 -15.24
N PRO A 157 7.14 10.33 -14.39
CA PRO A 157 8.35 11.09 -14.64
C PRO A 157 9.60 10.19 -14.69
N LEU A 158 9.66 9.14 -13.86
CA LEU A 158 10.75 8.15 -13.89
C LEU A 158 10.71 7.27 -15.13
N ILE A 159 9.53 6.93 -15.63
CA ILE A 159 9.36 6.12 -16.86
C ILE A 159 9.71 6.93 -18.12
N ARG A 160 9.36 8.22 -18.15
CA ARG A 160 9.59 9.11 -19.32
C ARG A 160 11.02 9.63 -19.40
N SER A 161 11.67 9.80 -18.26
CA SER A 161 13.11 10.04 -18.21
C SER A 161 13.82 8.74 -18.64
N ILE A 162 14.60 8.77 -19.73
CA ILE A 162 15.49 7.67 -20.16
C ILE A 162 16.45 7.22 -19.01
N ARG A 163 16.54 8.00 -17.93
CA ARG A 163 17.17 7.63 -16.66
C ARG A 163 16.13 7.09 -15.66
N ALA A 164 15.42 6.01 -16.01
CA ALA A 164 14.76 5.21 -15.00
C ALA A 164 15.88 4.61 -14.13
N SER A 165 16.02 5.06 -12.89
CA SER A 165 17.00 4.46 -11.98
C SER A 165 16.57 3.02 -11.67
N ALA A 166 17.53 2.10 -11.52
CA ALA A 166 17.24 0.72 -11.13
C ALA A 166 16.37 0.63 -9.86
N TYR A 167 16.58 1.56 -8.93
CA TYR A 167 15.72 1.75 -7.76
C TYR A 167 14.28 2.10 -8.13
N GLY A 168 14.07 3.03 -9.05
CA GLY A 168 12.75 3.38 -9.55
C GLY A 168 12.00 2.20 -10.16
N ILE A 169 12.68 1.39 -10.99
CA ILE A 169 12.09 0.19 -11.61
C ILE A 169 11.76 -0.89 -10.57
N TRP A 170 12.63 -1.08 -9.57
CA TRP A 170 12.35 -2.00 -8.47
C TRP A 170 11.08 -1.61 -7.71
N PHE A 171 10.99 -0.35 -7.25
CA PHE A 171 9.80 0.14 -6.54
C PHE A 171 8.54 0.07 -7.41
N LEU A 172 8.68 0.41 -8.71
CA LEU A 172 7.59 0.31 -9.69
C LEU A 172 7.04 -1.12 -9.76
N THR A 173 7.93 -2.10 -9.92
CA THR A 173 7.59 -3.52 -10.05
C THR A 173 6.92 -4.04 -8.79
N LEU A 174 7.50 -3.71 -7.62
CA LEU A 174 6.98 -4.12 -6.32
C LEU A 174 5.55 -3.60 -6.11
N GLU A 175 5.31 -2.31 -6.28
CA GLU A 175 3.98 -1.71 -6.12
C GLU A 175 2.98 -2.25 -7.16
N THR A 176 3.37 -2.49 -8.41
CA THR A 176 2.48 -3.11 -9.41
C THR A 176 2.10 -4.52 -9.01
N SER A 177 3.09 -5.37 -8.68
CA SER A 177 2.86 -6.77 -8.32
C SER A 177 1.92 -6.88 -7.12
N TRP A 178 2.16 -6.11 -6.07
CA TRP A 178 1.30 -6.11 -4.89
C TRP A 178 -0.09 -5.57 -5.18
N SER A 179 -0.22 -4.50 -5.96
CA SER A 179 -1.53 -3.97 -6.35
C SER A 179 -2.36 -4.98 -7.16
N THR A 180 -1.71 -5.78 -8.02
CA THR A 180 -2.38 -6.88 -8.72
C THR A 180 -2.88 -7.94 -7.74
N VAL A 181 -2.05 -8.35 -6.78
CA VAL A 181 -2.44 -9.35 -5.76
C VAL A 181 -3.61 -8.84 -4.91
N TYR A 182 -3.56 -7.59 -4.42
CA TYR A 182 -4.67 -6.96 -3.71
C TYR A 182 -5.95 -6.95 -4.57
N GLY A 183 -5.84 -6.50 -5.81
CA GLY A 183 -6.97 -6.45 -6.74
C GLY A 183 -7.61 -7.83 -6.94
N THR A 184 -6.81 -8.89 -7.09
CA THR A 184 -7.30 -10.26 -7.23
C THR A 184 -8.03 -10.75 -5.98
N ILE A 185 -7.50 -10.48 -4.79
CA ILE A 185 -8.13 -10.90 -3.52
C ILE A 185 -9.46 -10.16 -3.31
N TYR A 186 -9.51 -8.86 -3.54
CA TYR A 186 -10.76 -8.10 -3.44
C TYR A 186 -11.79 -8.53 -4.49
N LEU A 187 -11.37 -8.79 -5.74
CA LEU A 187 -12.26 -9.30 -6.78
C LEU A 187 -12.83 -10.67 -6.41
N TRP A 188 -11.99 -11.59 -5.92
CA TRP A 188 -12.44 -12.88 -5.40
C TRP A 188 -13.50 -12.69 -4.31
N PHE A 189 -13.22 -11.83 -3.34
CA PHE A 189 -14.13 -11.55 -2.24
C PHE A 189 -15.45 -10.91 -2.70
N PHE A 190 -15.44 -10.07 -3.72
CA PHE A 190 -16.65 -9.44 -4.26
C PHE A 190 -17.57 -10.43 -4.97
N ILE A 191 -17.00 -11.46 -5.61
CA ILE A 191 -17.74 -12.47 -6.38
C ILE A 191 -18.35 -13.54 -5.47
N VAL A 192 -17.73 -13.82 -4.32
CA VAL A 192 -18.23 -14.81 -3.37
C VAL A 192 -19.55 -14.34 -2.74
N ASN A 193 -20.57 -15.20 -2.75
CA ASN A 193 -21.91 -14.88 -2.25
C ASN A 193 -22.03 -14.95 -0.71
N THR A 194 -21.14 -15.67 -0.03
CA THR A 194 -21.12 -15.83 1.44
C THR A 194 -20.15 -14.85 2.08
N TRP A 195 -20.42 -13.56 1.91
CA TRP A 195 -19.52 -12.47 2.30
C TRP A 195 -19.13 -12.49 3.78
N GLU A 196 -20.11 -12.75 4.64
CA GLU A 196 -19.96 -12.82 6.11
C GLU A 196 -18.91 -13.86 6.52
N TRP A 197 -19.02 -15.07 5.99
CA TRP A 197 -18.11 -16.20 6.30
C TRP A 197 -16.67 -15.99 5.83
N TYR A 198 -16.47 -15.20 4.77
CA TYR A 198 -15.15 -14.97 4.19
C TYR A 198 -14.56 -13.61 4.56
N PHE A 199 -15.28 -12.77 5.31
CA PHE A 199 -14.80 -11.44 5.68
C PHE A 199 -13.53 -11.53 6.52
N ASP A 200 -13.53 -12.35 7.59
CA ASP A 200 -12.34 -12.52 8.45
C ASP A 200 -11.14 -13.11 7.70
N ILE A 201 -11.41 -13.99 6.73
CA ILE A 201 -10.38 -14.61 5.88
C ILE A 201 -9.80 -13.58 4.91
N MET A 202 -10.66 -12.74 4.31
CA MET A 202 -10.22 -11.63 3.46
C MET A 202 -9.38 -10.64 4.27
N LEU A 203 -9.81 -10.29 5.49
CA LEU A 203 -9.05 -9.44 6.40
C LEU A 203 -7.71 -10.06 6.81
N LEU A 204 -7.67 -11.37 7.09
CA LEU A 204 -6.44 -12.08 7.38
C LEU A 204 -5.43 -11.95 6.23
N MET A 205 -5.89 -12.16 5.00
CA MET A 205 -5.04 -11.99 3.81
C MET A 205 -4.61 -10.53 3.63
N ASP A 206 -5.52 -9.58 3.83
CA ASP A 206 -5.23 -8.15 3.75
C ASP A 206 -4.15 -7.75 4.76
N TYR A 207 -4.28 -8.14 6.03
CA TYR A 207 -3.25 -7.89 7.05
C TYR A 207 -1.91 -8.55 6.71
N ALA A 208 -1.89 -9.80 6.28
CA ALA A 208 -0.66 -10.48 5.90
C ALA A 208 0.08 -9.71 4.78
N MET A 209 -0.64 -9.32 3.72
CA MET A 209 -0.05 -8.56 2.62
C MET A 209 0.44 -7.18 3.05
N ARG A 210 -0.32 -6.50 3.91
CA ARG A 210 0.03 -5.19 4.48
C ARG A 210 1.37 -5.25 5.22
N PHE A 211 1.57 -6.27 6.04
CA PHE A 211 2.81 -6.45 6.80
C PHE A 211 3.98 -6.91 5.92
N ILE A 212 3.75 -7.77 4.93
CA ILE A 212 4.78 -8.14 3.95
C ILE A 212 5.23 -6.91 3.17
N LEU A 213 4.31 -6.06 2.73
CA LEU A 213 4.64 -4.82 2.02
C LEU A 213 5.43 -3.86 2.92
N CYS A 214 5.07 -3.75 4.21
CA CYS A 214 5.83 -2.96 5.18
C CYS A 214 7.25 -3.47 5.34
N LEU A 215 7.43 -4.79 5.43
CA LEU A 215 8.74 -5.43 5.49
C LEU A 215 9.56 -5.10 4.23
N MET A 216 9.01 -5.35 3.05
CA MET A 216 9.73 -5.11 1.80
C MET A 216 10.16 -3.65 1.60
N ASN A 217 9.38 -2.70 2.13
CA ASN A 217 9.68 -1.27 2.07
C ASN A 217 10.59 -0.76 3.22
N ALA A 218 10.84 -1.56 4.27
CA ALA A 218 11.70 -1.15 5.38
C ALA A 218 13.20 -1.21 5.04
N TRP A 219 13.60 -2.15 4.19
CA TRP A 219 14.99 -2.30 3.73
C TRP A 219 15.21 -1.72 2.33
N PRO A 220 16.44 -1.31 2.01
CA PRO A 220 16.79 -1.02 0.62
C PRO A 220 16.65 -2.29 -0.25
N PRO A 221 16.43 -2.15 -1.56
CA PRO A 221 16.41 -3.28 -2.47
C PRO A 221 17.72 -4.08 -2.42
N PRO A 222 17.69 -5.41 -2.65
CA PRO A 222 18.90 -6.21 -2.72
C PRO A 222 19.86 -5.70 -3.79
N GLN A 223 21.13 -5.49 -3.43
CA GLN A 223 22.13 -4.90 -4.33
C GLN A 223 22.28 -5.68 -5.64
N GLN A 224 22.22 -7.02 -5.58
CA GLN A 224 22.28 -7.89 -6.77
C GLN A 224 21.19 -7.57 -7.80
N VAL A 225 19.97 -7.24 -7.34
CA VAL A 225 18.86 -6.88 -8.23
C VAL A 225 19.10 -5.51 -8.85
N ILE A 226 19.62 -4.57 -8.06
CA ILE A 226 19.98 -3.22 -8.54
C ILE A 226 21.12 -3.28 -9.55
N ASP A 227 22.16 -4.08 -9.31
CA ASP A 227 23.29 -4.25 -10.21
C ASP A 227 22.85 -4.90 -11.54
N THR A 228 21.94 -5.88 -11.45
CA THR A 228 21.33 -6.51 -12.64
C THR A 228 20.47 -5.53 -13.42
N LEU A 229 19.57 -4.80 -12.77
CA LEU A 229 18.74 -3.78 -13.42
C LEU A 229 19.61 -2.68 -14.04
N SER A 230 20.63 -2.23 -13.32
CA SER A 230 21.56 -1.19 -13.77
C SER A 230 22.37 -1.64 -14.97
N SER A 231 22.86 -2.88 -15.00
CA SER A 231 23.63 -3.40 -16.15
C SER A 231 22.78 -3.53 -17.40
N HIS A 232 21.49 -3.88 -17.28
CA HIS A 232 20.56 -3.91 -18.43
C HIS A 232 20.21 -2.52 -18.94
N LEU A 233 20.06 -1.53 -18.04
CA LEU A 233 19.80 -0.14 -18.39
C LEU A 233 20.99 0.49 -19.12
N HIS A 234 22.21 0.29 -18.62
CA HIS A 234 23.44 0.80 -19.26
C HIS A 234 23.83 0.00 -20.51
N GLY A 235 23.57 -1.31 -20.52
CA GLY A 235 23.81 -2.17 -21.69
C GLY A 235 22.93 -1.83 -22.90
N LYS A 236 21.75 -1.26 -22.68
CA LYS A 236 20.91 -0.67 -23.75
C LYS A 236 21.46 0.67 -24.25
N SER A 237 21.96 1.53 -23.35
CA SER A 237 22.56 2.81 -23.74
C SER A 237 23.83 2.65 -24.58
N ASN A 238 24.57 1.56 -24.41
CA ASN A 238 25.81 1.31 -25.16
C ASN A 238 25.62 0.71 -26.56
N LYS A 239 24.38 0.36 -26.96
CA LYS A 239 24.08 -0.05 -28.35
C LYS A 239 23.59 1.09 -29.24
N ASP A 240 23.21 2.23 -28.66
CA ASP A 240 22.70 3.39 -29.42
C ASP A 240 23.69 4.57 -29.49
N HIS A 241 24.88 4.45 -28.91
CA HIS A 241 25.93 5.47 -29.03
C HIS A 241 27.10 5.01 -29.92
N THR A 242 26.80 4.89 -31.22
CA THR A 242 27.80 5.14 -32.28
C THR A 242 27.42 6.39 -33.08
N SER A 243 26.94 7.45 -32.43
CA SER A 243 26.96 8.81 -32.99
C SER A 243 26.50 9.84 -31.98
N SER A 244 27.26 10.95 -31.92
CA SER A 244 27.08 12.17 -31.12
C SER A 244 27.59 12.13 -29.66
N GLN A 245 28.87 12.48 -29.53
CA GLN A 245 29.41 13.16 -28.35
C GLN A 245 28.58 14.43 -28.09
N ILE A 246 27.92 14.52 -26.94
CA ILE A 246 27.54 15.81 -26.35
C ILE A 246 27.97 15.79 -24.88
N ASN A 247 28.94 16.65 -24.59
CA ASN A 247 29.41 17.02 -23.25
C ASN A 247 28.23 17.32 -22.32
N ILE A 248 28.15 16.63 -21.18
CA ILE A 248 27.38 17.09 -20.02
C ILE A 248 28.27 16.97 -18.79
N ALA A 249 29.02 18.05 -18.56
CA ALA A 249 29.37 18.47 -17.22
C ALA A 249 28.07 18.78 -16.44
N THR A 250 28.14 18.65 -15.12
CA THR A 250 27.21 19.12 -14.07
C THR A 250 25.84 18.42 -13.96
N VAL A 251 25.78 17.42 -13.07
CA VAL A 251 24.60 17.15 -12.23
C VAL A 251 25.07 17.08 -10.77
N PRO A 252 24.56 17.93 -9.86
CA PRO A 252 24.98 17.94 -8.47
C PRO A 252 24.44 16.72 -7.70
N GLN A 253 25.31 16.10 -6.92
CA GLN A 253 24.97 15.20 -5.82
C GLN A 253 24.08 15.93 -4.82
N ARG A 254 22.84 15.47 -4.60
CA ARG A 254 22.10 15.63 -3.33
C ARG A 254 20.83 14.80 -3.34
N LEU A 255 20.93 13.61 -2.77
CA LEU A 255 19.83 12.84 -2.20
C LEU A 255 20.42 12.13 -0.97
N GLU A 256 20.63 12.90 0.09
CA GLU A 256 20.80 12.42 1.48
C GLU A 256 19.51 12.68 2.24
#